data_AF-A0A926BA94-F1
#
_entry.id   AF-A0A926BA94-F1
#
_cell.length_a   1.000
_cell.length_b   1.000
_cell.length_c   1.000
_cell.angle_alpha   90.00
_cell.angle_beta   90.00
_cell.angle_gamma   90.00
#
_symmetry.space_group_name_H-M   'P 1'
#
loop_
_entity.id
_entity.type
_entity.pdbx_description
1 polymer ?
#
loop_
_entity_poly.entity_id
_entity_poly.type
_entity_poly.pdbx_seq_one_letter_code
_entity_poly.pdbx_strand_id
1 'polypeptide(L)'
;MTSALGDAPVVTTSVVASGVVVPTVVEAVEIEPEVIEPDGMEPVTNNGPLAFGIDDAIRLMRSLPSDPNMPNMDLVVRVVRVTLGALSVSVDDIMQDAAKKEKEIEGSIAALQAQVDGLEKQLYARRCEIAAHETDLKETVTVRERLHMADKYNGHRPPPTPLDAAKPAAHPRPSEWTAEWERTEHLKTDFPKGST
;
A
#
# COMPACT_ATOMS: atom_id res chain seq x y z
N MET A 1 -50.37 25.53 6.99
CA MET A 1 -49.63 26.82 6.99
C MET A 1 -48.64 26.69 8.13
N THR A 2 -47.33 26.50 7.99
CA THR A 2 -46.27 27.12 7.15
C THR A 2 -45.08 26.12 7.13
N SER A 3 -44.72 25.46 6.02
CA SER A 3 -43.72 25.87 5.01
C SER A 3 -42.41 26.51 5.51
N ALA A 4 -41.31 25.87 5.08
CA ALA A 4 -40.02 26.42 4.63
C ALA A 4 -38.89 26.69 5.64
N LEU A 5 -37.87 25.82 5.59
CA LEU A 5 -36.43 26.14 5.63
C LEU A 5 -35.72 24.83 5.21
N GLY A 6 -34.98 24.70 4.11
CA GLY A 6 -34.18 25.68 3.38
C GLY A 6 -32.81 25.02 3.17
N ASP A 7 -32.78 24.08 2.23
CA ASP A 7 -31.60 23.34 1.78
C ASP A 7 -30.59 24.33 1.16
N ALA A 8 -29.33 24.27 1.57
CA ALA A 8 -28.29 25.18 1.14
C ALA A 8 -27.26 24.43 0.30
N PRO A 9 -27.15 24.66 -1.02
CA PRO A 9 -26.05 24.14 -1.80
C PRO A 9 -24.80 25.01 -1.57
N VAL A 10 -23.76 24.40 -1.02
CA VAL A 10 -22.40 24.96 -1.02
C VAL A 10 -21.84 24.80 -2.44
N VAL A 11 -21.94 25.85 -3.25
CA VAL A 11 -21.21 25.93 -4.52
C VAL A 11 -19.87 26.61 -4.23
N THR A 12 -18.83 25.79 -4.15
CA THR A 12 -17.44 26.23 -4.08
C THR A 12 -17.04 26.86 -5.42
N THR A 13 -16.77 28.15 -5.41
CA THR A 13 -16.12 28.87 -6.51
C THR A 13 -14.69 28.35 -6.69
N SER A 14 -14.44 27.58 -7.75
CA SER A 14 -13.09 27.22 -8.20
C SER A 14 -12.67 28.21 -9.29
N VAL A 15 -11.70 29.08 -8.97
CA VAL A 15 -10.98 29.90 -9.94
C VAL A 15 -9.76 29.11 -10.38
N VAL A 16 -9.82 28.53 -11.58
CA VAL A 16 -8.63 28.00 -12.27
C VAL A 16 -8.09 29.10 -13.19
N ALA A 17 -7.04 29.77 -12.71
CA ALA A 17 -6.23 30.69 -13.48
C ALA A 17 -4.83 30.10 -13.66
N SER A 18 -4.59 29.46 -14.80
CA SER A 18 -3.38 29.64 -15.62
C SER A 18 -3.35 28.58 -16.71
N GLY A 19 -3.56 29.06 -17.94
CA GLY A 19 -3.22 28.32 -19.13
C GLY A 19 -1.71 28.16 -19.22
N VAL A 20 -1.28 26.91 -19.28
CA VAL A 20 -0.06 26.52 -19.98
C VAL A 20 -0.50 25.42 -20.94
N VAL A 21 -0.63 25.81 -22.20
CA VAL A 21 -0.86 24.88 -23.30
C VAL A 21 0.50 24.26 -23.62
N VAL A 22 0.73 23.04 -23.13
CA VAL A 22 1.88 22.24 -23.58
C VAL A 22 1.49 21.66 -24.94
N PRO A 23 2.25 21.91 -26.02
CA PRO A 23 2.00 21.27 -27.29
C PRO A 23 2.28 19.77 -27.16
N THR A 24 1.19 19.01 -27.25
CA THR A 24 1.14 17.58 -27.47
C THR A 24 1.93 17.23 -28.74
N VAL A 25 3.10 16.61 -28.60
CA VAL A 25 3.64 15.72 -29.63
C VAL A 25 3.08 14.34 -29.33
N VAL A 26 1.93 14.06 -29.92
CA VAL A 26 1.45 12.68 -30.11
C VAL A 26 2.32 12.12 -31.23
N GLU A 27 3.44 11.53 -30.84
CA GLU A 27 4.09 10.52 -31.66
C GLU A 27 3.07 9.38 -31.76
N ALA A 28 2.45 9.27 -32.93
CA ALA A 28 1.55 8.18 -33.25
C ALA A 28 2.39 6.89 -33.28
N VAL A 29 2.57 6.29 -32.11
CA VAL A 29 2.87 4.88 -32.00
C VAL A 29 1.65 4.18 -32.58
N GLU A 30 1.85 3.64 -33.78
CA GLU A 30 0.97 2.71 -34.45
C GLU A 30 0.93 1.44 -33.58
N ILE A 31 0.11 1.49 -32.53
CA ILE A 31 -0.23 0.33 -31.71
C ILE A 31 -1.17 -0.48 -32.58
N GLU A 32 -0.61 -1.47 -33.27
CA GLU A 32 -1.41 -2.57 -33.82
C GLU A 32 -2.31 -3.08 -32.68
N PRO A 33 -3.62 -3.30 -32.93
CA PRO A 33 -4.48 -3.89 -31.93
C PRO A 33 -4.00 -5.33 -31.70
N GLU A 34 -3.12 -5.50 -30.73
CA GLU A 34 -2.88 -6.78 -30.10
C GLU A 34 -4.24 -7.20 -29.54
N VAL A 35 -4.85 -8.15 -30.26
CA VAL A 35 -6.00 -8.89 -29.79
C VAL A 35 -5.56 -9.47 -28.47
N ILE A 36 -5.97 -8.84 -27.37
CA ILE A 36 -5.92 -9.44 -26.04
C ILE A 36 -6.89 -10.60 -26.13
N GLU A 37 -6.37 -11.73 -26.60
CA GLU A 37 -6.97 -13.02 -26.33
C GLU A 37 -7.17 -13.06 -24.82
N PRO A 38 -8.39 -13.36 -24.32
CA PRO A 38 -8.64 -13.48 -22.90
C PRO A 38 -7.89 -14.71 -22.38
N ASP A 39 -6.60 -14.53 -22.11
CA ASP A 39 -5.73 -15.54 -21.54
C ASP A 39 -6.14 -15.74 -20.08
N GLY A 40 -6.52 -16.96 -19.75
CA GLY A 40 -6.70 -17.40 -18.37
C GLY A 40 -8.08 -17.20 -17.75
N MET A 41 -9.17 -17.36 -18.50
CA MET A 41 -10.34 -17.99 -17.86
C MET A 41 -9.93 -19.44 -17.58
N GLU A 42 -9.23 -19.65 -16.45
CA GLU A 42 -8.80 -20.97 -16.02
C GLU A 42 -10.02 -21.90 -16.14
N PRO A 43 -9.84 -23.12 -16.69
CA PRO A 43 -10.92 -24.06 -16.79
C PRO A 43 -11.48 -24.21 -15.38
N VAL A 44 -12.70 -23.71 -15.18
CA VAL A 44 -13.54 -24.09 -14.05
C VAL A 44 -13.34 -25.59 -13.96
N THR A 45 -12.70 -26.04 -12.89
CA THR A 45 -12.38 -27.45 -12.71
C THR A 45 -13.73 -28.16 -12.73
N ASN A 46 -14.09 -28.62 -13.92
CA ASN A 46 -15.14 -29.58 -14.13
C ASN A 46 -14.60 -30.79 -13.38
N ASN A 47 -14.98 -30.86 -12.11
CA ASN A 47 -15.08 -32.11 -11.38
C ASN A 47 -15.62 -33.10 -12.39
N GLY A 48 -14.83 -34.15 -12.67
CA GLY A 48 -15.16 -35.14 -13.69
C GLY A 48 -16.61 -35.62 -13.51
N PRO A 49 -17.22 -36.22 -14.54
CA PRO A 49 -18.67 -36.28 -14.76
C PRO A 49 -19.61 -36.77 -13.63
N LEU A 50 -19.16 -37.11 -12.41
CA LEU A 50 -19.97 -37.73 -11.36
C LEU A 50 -19.60 -37.38 -9.90
N ALA A 51 -18.65 -36.49 -9.60
CA ALA A 51 -18.26 -36.20 -8.21
C ALA A 51 -18.87 -34.88 -7.70
N PHE A 52 -19.96 -34.97 -6.93
CA PHE A 52 -20.59 -33.83 -6.25
C PHE A 52 -19.73 -33.42 -5.05
N GLY A 53 -19.17 -32.20 -5.07
CA GLY A 53 -18.28 -31.68 -4.03
C GLY A 53 -18.87 -30.53 -3.20
N ILE A 54 -18.03 -29.88 -2.37
CA ILE A 54 -18.46 -28.73 -1.55
C ILE A 54 -18.96 -27.56 -2.40
N ASP A 55 -18.40 -27.35 -3.60
CA ASP A 55 -18.83 -26.28 -4.50
C ASP A 55 -20.25 -26.49 -5.03
N ASP A 56 -20.60 -27.73 -5.34
CA ASP A 56 -21.94 -28.10 -5.78
C ASP A 56 -22.93 -28.00 -4.61
N ALA A 57 -22.51 -28.37 -3.41
CA ALA A 57 -23.29 -28.17 -2.18
C ALA A 57 -23.55 -26.68 -1.90
N ILE A 58 -22.53 -25.81 -2.03
CA ILE A 58 -22.69 -24.36 -1.89
C ILE A 58 -23.65 -23.82 -2.95
N ARG A 59 -23.53 -24.27 -4.21
CA ARG A 59 -24.42 -23.87 -5.30
C ARG A 59 -25.86 -24.29 -5.02
N LEU A 60 -26.06 -25.53 -4.55
CA LEU A 60 -27.37 -26.03 -4.12
C LEU A 60 -27.94 -25.13 -3.01
N MET A 61 -27.19 -24.87 -1.95
CA MET A 61 -27.64 -24.05 -0.82
C MET A 61 -28.01 -22.61 -1.24
N ARG A 62 -27.28 -22.02 -2.20
CA ARG A 62 -27.60 -20.68 -2.76
C ARG A 62 -28.84 -20.66 -3.65
N SER A 63 -29.19 -21.79 -4.25
CA SER A 63 -30.37 -21.92 -5.11
C SER A 63 -31.68 -22.11 -4.33
N LEU A 64 -31.58 -22.50 -3.07
CA LEU A 64 -32.73 -22.69 -2.19
C LEU A 64 -33.22 -21.33 -1.67
N PRO A 65 -34.54 -21.14 -1.52
CA PRO A 65 -35.09 -19.90 -0.99
C PRO A 65 -34.69 -19.73 0.48
N SER A 66 -33.65 -18.92 0.72
CA SER A 66 -33.15 -18.55 2.03
C SER A 66 -33.64 -17.16 2.42
N ASP A 67 -34.94 -16.91 2.28
CA ASP A 67 -35.54 -15.65 2.75
C ASP A 67 -35.53 -15.64 4.29
N PRO A 68 -34.90 -14.64 4.94
CA PRO A 68 -34.82 -14.54 6.39
C PRO A 68 -36.20 -14.45 7.08
N ASN A 69 -37.27 -14.19 6.32
CA ASN A 69 -38.64 -14.14 6.82
C ASN A 69 -39.38 -15.50 6.76
N MET A 70 -38.76 -16.57 6.25
CA MET A 70 -39.36 -17.91 6.22
C MET A 70 -38.81 -18.84 7.33
N PRO A 71 -39.68 -19.44 8.18
CA PRO A 71 -39.28 -20.28 9.30
C PRO A 71 -38.93 -21.73 8.94
N ASN A 72 -38.70 -22.08 7.67
CA ASN A 72 -38.66 -23.49 7.22
C ASN A 72 -37.25 -24.00 6.90
N MET A 73 -36.28 -23.77 7.80
CA MET A 73 -34.95 -24.38 7.72
C MET A 73 -35.03 -25.92 7.64
N ASP A 74 -35.99 -26.52 8.34
CA ASP A 74 -36.23 -27.97 8.30
C ASP A 74 -36.60 -28.49 6.91
N LEU A 75 -37.28 -27.69 6.09
CA LEU A 75 -37.62 -28.05 4.72
C LEU A 75 -36.37 -28.05 3.83
N VAL A 76 -35.51 -27.04 3.99
CA VAL A 76 -34.22 -26.94 3.29
C VAL A 76 -33.35 -28.16 3.63
N VAL A 77 -33.19 -28.48 4.92
CA VAL A 77 -32.42 -29.66 5.35
C VAL A 77 -33.01 -30.96 4.77
N ARG A 78 -34.33 -31.08 4.73
CA ARG A 78 -35.00 -32.26 4.15
C ARG A 78 -34.73 -32.37 2.65
N VAL A 79 -34.90 -31.29 1.89
CA VAL A 79 -34.63 -31.27 0.45
C VAL A 79 -33.17 -31.57 0.16
N VAL A 80 -32.25 -31.00 0.92
CA VAL A 80 -30.80 -31.27 0.79
C VAL A 80 -30.50 -32.74 1.07
N ARG A 81 -31.01 -33.32 2.16
CA ARG A 81 -30.79 -34.75 2.46
C ARG A 81 -31.36 -35.67 1.38
N VAL A 82 -32.55 -35.38 0.86
CA VAL A 82 -33.16 -36.16 -0.23
C VAL A 82 -32.34 -36.04 -1.52
N THR A 83 -31.87 -34.83 -1.84
CA THR A 83 -31.07 -34.57 -3.05
C THR A 83 -29.70 -35.25 -2.97
N LEU A 84 -29.00 -35.12 -1.85
CA LEU A 84 -27.71 -35.82 -1.62
C LEU A 84 -27.88 -37.34 -1.60
N GLY A 85 -28.97 -37.83 -1.00
CA GLY A 85 -29.31 -39.26 -1.00
C GLY A 85 -29.58 -39.81 -2.40
N ALA A 86 -30.24 -39.03 -3.27
CA ALA A 86 -30.48 -39.40 -4.66
C ALA A 86 -29.19 -39.41 -5.51
N LEU A 87 -28.20 -38.60 -5.14
CA LEU A 87 -26.89 -38.52 -5.78
C LEU A 87 -25.87 -39.50 -5.18
N SER A 88 -26.25 -40.30 -4.17
CA SER A 88 -25.36 -41.22 -3.44
C SER A 88 -24.11 -40.56 -2.84
N VAL A 89 -24.23 -39.31 -2.40
CA VAL A 89 -23.11 -38.52 -1.85
C VAL A 89 -23.15 -38.56 -0.32
N SER A 90 -22.01 -38.85 0.30
CA SER A 90 -21.87 -38.78 1.76
C SER A 90 -21.72 -37.34 2.22
N VAL A 91 -22.44 -36.97 3.28
CA VAL A 91 -22.27 -35.66 3.94
C VAL A 91 -20.87 -35.53 4.53
N ASP A 92 -20.30 -36.63 5.05
CA ASP A 92 -18.96 -36.63 5.64
C ASP A 92 -17.88 -36.29 4.60
N ASP A 93 -18.02 -36.78 3.36
CA ASP A 93 -17.09 -36.48 2.27
C ASP A 93 -17.15 -34.99 1.89
N ILE A 94 -18.36 -34.41 1.82
CA ILE A 94 -18.56 -32.98 1.58
C ILE A 94 -17.97 -32.15 2.72
N MET A 95 -18.12 -32.60 3.98
CA MET A 95 -17.54 -31.92 5.13
C MET A 95 -16.01 -31.95 5.12
N GLN A 96 -15.41 -33.07 4.74
CA GLN A 96 -13.95 -33.18 4.60
C GLN A 96 -13.42 -32.29 3.47
N ASP A 97 -14.13 -32.25 2.34
CA ASP A 97 -13.83 -31.35 1.22
C ASP A 97 -13.96 -29.88 1.63
N ALA A 98 -15.00 -29.54 2.40
CA ALA A 98 -15.20 -28.20 2.97
C ALA A 98 -14.03 -27.78 3.87
N ALA A 99 -13.62 -28.64 4.79
CA ALA A 99 -12.51 -28.35 5.70
C ALA A 99 -11.18 -28.17 4.96
N LYS A 100 -10.95 -28.95 3.90
CA LYS A 100 -9.78 -28.79 3.03
C LYS A 100 -9.82 -27.44 2.32
N LYS A 101 -10.95 -27.09 1.72
CA LYS A 101 -11.13 -25.84 0.99
C LYS A 101 -11.05 -24.61 1.90
N GLU A 102 -11.60 -24.69 3.11
CA GLU A 102 -11.48 -23.66 4.14
C GLU A 102 -10.01 -23.38 4.44
N LYS A 103 -9.23 -24.42 4.73
CA LYS A 103 -7.80 -24.28 4.99
C LYS A 103 -7.01 -23.71 3.81
N GLU A 104 -7.34 -24.10 2.58
CA GLU A 104 -6.72 -23.55 1.36
C GLU A 104 -7.02 -22.05 1.21
N ILE A 105 -8.28 -21.66 1.41
CA ILE A 105 -8.71 -20.25 1.34
C ILE A 105 -8.04 -19.44 2.45
N GLU A 106 -8.02 -19.93 3.70
CA GLU A 106 -7.33 -19.28 4.81
C GLU A 106 -5.84 -19.08 4.52
N GLY A 107 -5.18 -20.11 3.98
CA GLY A 107 -3.79 -20.03 3.55
C GLY A 107 -3.57 -18.97 2.47
N SER A 108 -4.46 -18.91 1.48
CA SER A 108 -4.40 -17.89 0.43
C SER A 108 -4.64 -16.48 0.97
N ILE A 109 -5.58 -16.30 1.91
CA ILE A 109 -5.84 -15.02 2.56
C ILE A 109 -4.59 -14.56 3.32
N ALA A 110 -3.99 -15.45 4.11
CA ALA A 110 -2.78 -15.13 4.87
C ALA A 110 -1.60 -14.75 3.96
N ALA A 111 -1.42 -15.47 2.84
CA ALA A 111 -0.39 -15.15 1.86
C ALA A 111 -0.62 -13.78 1.19
N LEU A 112 -1.86 -13.47 0.81
CA LEU A 112 -2.22 -12.18 0.23
C LEU A 112 -2.04 -11.04 1.24
N GLN A 113 -2.41 -11.24 2.51
CA GLN A 113 -2.18 -10.25 3.57
C GLN A 113 -0.69 -9.97 3.77
N ALA A 114 0.15 -11.00 3.80
CA ALA A 114 1.60 -10.82 3.89
C ALA A 114 2.18 -10.08 2.68
N GLN A 115 1.63 -10.31 1.48
CA GLN A 115 2.02 -9.58 0.28
C GLN A 115 1.61 -8.10 0.36
N VAL A 116 0.38 -7.80 0.82
CA VAL A 116 -0.10 -6.42 1.04
C VAL A 116 0.83 -5.70 2.01
N ASP A 117 1.14 -6.30 3.16
CA ASP A 117 2.06 -5.72 4.15
C ASP A 117 3.45 -5.44 3.56
N GLY A 118 3.95 -6.33 2.71
CA GLY A 118 5.21 -6.16 2.00
C GLY A 118 5.19 -4.98 1.03
N LEU A 119 4.10 -4.84 0.25
CA LEU A 119 3.92 -3.74 -0.69
C LEU A 119 3.72 -2.40 0.02
N GLU A 120 3.00 -2.37 1.14
CA GLU A 120 2.82 -1.15 1.94
C GLU A 120 4.15 -0.63 2.50
N LYS A 121 5.02 -1.52 2.98
CA LYS A 121 6.38 -1.15 3.42
C LYS A 121 7.21 -0.57 2.28
N GLN A 122 7.13 -1.15 1.09
CA GLN A 122 7.81 -0.64 -0.09
C GLN A 122 7.28 0.74 -0.48
N LEU A 123 5.95 0.92 -0.50
CA LEU A 123 5.32 2.20 -0.78
C LEU A 123 5.76 3.27 0.23
N TYR A 124 5.81 2.92 1.50
CA TYR A 124 6.32 3.81 2.55
C TYR A 124 7.78 4.22 2.29
N ALA A 125 8.67 3.27 2.01
CA ALA A 125 10.07 3.55 1.71
C ALA A 125 10.23 4.50 0.51
N ARG A 126 9.46 4.26 -0.57
CA ARG A 126 9.46 5.14 -1.75
C ARG A 126 8.94 6.54 -1.45
N ARG A 127 7.93 6.68 -0.58
CA ARG A 127 7.45 7.99 -0.14
C ARG A 127 8.51 8.74 0.66
N CYS A 128 9.28 8.06 1.51
CA CYS A 128 10.41 8.67 2.21
C CYS A 128 11.50 9.12 1.24
N GLU A 129 11.84 8.30 0.25
CA GLU A 129 12.81 8.62 -0.81
C GLU A 129 12.38 9.86 -1.61
N ILE A 130 11.11 9.95 -2.01
CA ILE A 130 10.54 11.13 -2.68
C ILE A 130 10.69 12.37 -1.79
N ALA A 131 10.31 12.29 -0.51
CA ALA A 131 10.39 13.43 0.40
C ALA A 131 11.83 13.92 0.62
N ALA A 132 12.81 13.00 0.64
CA ALA A 132 14.22 13.33 0.68
C ALA A 132 14.65 14.09 -0.60
N HIS A 133 14.32 13.55 -1.78
CA HIS A 133 14.65 14.19 -3.05
C HIS A 133 13.96 15.56 -3.22
N GLU A 134 12.74 15.74 -2.72
CA GLU A 134 12.08 17.04 -2.72
C GLU A 134 12.82 18.07 -1.85
N THR A 135 13.38 17.62 -0.73
CA THR A 135 14.22 18.47 0.13
C THR A 135 15.51 18.87 -0.61
N ASP A 136 16.23 17.89 -1.15
CA ASP A 136 17.47 18.13 -1.90
C ASP A 136 17.24 19.06 -3.09
N LEU A 137 16.12 18.89 -3.80
CA LEU A 137 15.74 19.73 -4.92
C LEU A 137 15.50 21.18 -4.48
N LYS A 138 14.77 21.40 -3.37
CA LYS A 138 14.53 22.74 -2.81
C LYS A 138 15.84 23.42 -2.42
N GLU A 139 16.76 22.68 -1.80
CA GLU A 139 18.08 23.19 -1.43
C GLU A 139 18.91 23.55 -2.66
N THR A 140 18.95 22.66 -3.65
CA THR A 140 19.67 22.87 -4.91
C THR A 140 19.16 24.09 -5.67
N VAL A 141 17.82 24.25 -5.75
CA VAL A 141 17.19 25.43 -6.35
C VAL A 141 17.59 26.70 -5.60
N THR A 142 17.53 26.68 -4.27
CA THR A 142 17.91 27.82 -3.42
C THR A 142 19.38 28.22 -3.61
N VAL A 143 20.30 27.23 -3.64
CA VAL A 143 21.73 27.48 -3.87
C VAL A 143 21.97 28.04 -5.26
N ARG A 144 21.37 27.45 -6.29
CA ARG A 144 21.47 27.91 -7.68
C ARG A 144 21.00 29.36 -7.81
N GLU A 145 19.86 29.71 -7.20
CA GLU A 145 19.33 31.08 -7.22
C GLU A 145 20.28 32.08 -6.54
N ARG A 146 20.84 31.72 -5.38
CA ARG A 146 21.83 32.56 -4.68
C ARG A 146 23.11 32.76 -5.50
N LEU A 147 23.62 31.70 -6.14
CA LEU A 147 24.79 31.79 -7.01
C LEU A 147 24.50 32.69 -8.22
N HIS A 148 23.32 32.57 -8.82
CA HIS A 148 22.91 33.45 -9.92
C HIS A 148 22.80 34.91 -9.49
N MET A 149 22.30 35.19 -8.29
CA MET A 149 22.29 36.53 -7.73
C MET A 149 23.71 37.05 -7.47
N ALA A 150 24.62 36.22 -6.96
CA ALA A 150 26.01 36.58 -6.73
C ALA A 150 26.77 36.87 -8.04
N ASP A 151 26.52 36.10 -9.09
CA ASP A 151 27.11 36.30 -10.42
C ASP A 151 26.63 37.61 -11.06
N LYS A 152 25.33 37.93 -10.93
CA LYS A 152 24.77 39.21 -11.37
C LYS A 152 25.23 40.40 -10.51
N TYR A 153 25.61 40.14 -9.27
CA TYR A 153 26.13 41.15 -8.36
C TYR A 153 27.60 41.45 -8.70
N ASN A 154 27.83 42.26 -9.73
CA ASN A 154 29.14 42.86 -10.04
C ASN A 154 29.58 43.94 -9.02
N GLY A 155 29.05 43.91 -7.80
CA GLY A 155 29.32 44.89 -6.76
C GLY A 155 30.70 44.68 -6.14
N HIS A 156 31.49 45.76 -6.15
CA HIS A 156 32.78 45.97 -5.47
C HIS A 156 33.31 44.75 -4.69
N ARG A 157 34.29 44.05 -5.27
CA ARG A 157 35.15 43.11 -4.54
C ARG A 157 35.61 43.83 -3.27
N PRO A 158 35.25 43.36 -2.05
CA PRO A 158 35.73 44.00 -0.85
C PRO A 158 37.26 44.03 -0.92
N PRO A 159 37.91 45.17 -0.60
CA PRO A 159 39.36 45.24 -0.58
C PRO A 159 39.89 44.09 0.27
N PRO A 160 40.99 43.42 -0.12
CA PRO A 160 41.56 42.35 0.70
C PRO A 160 41.76 42.92 2.08
N THR A 161 40.99 42.42 3.05
CA THR A 161 41.18 42.79 4.45
C THR A 161 42.63 42.44 4.74
N PRO A 162 43.48 43.40 5.16
CA PRO A 162 44.81 43.07 5.61
C PRO A 162 44.63 41.99 6.68
N LEU A 163 45.33 40.85 6.52
CA LEU A 163 45.57 39.94 7.63
C LEU A 163 46.39 40.74 8.66
N ASP A 164 45.71 41.56 9.46
CA ASP A 164 46.30 42.18 10.63
C ASP A 164 46.57 41.04 11.61
N ALA A 165 47.83 40.58 11.59
CA ALA A 165 48.63 40.17 12.74
C ALA A 165 47.85 39.72 13.98
N ALA A 166 47.00 38.71 13.85
CA ALA A 166 46.44 38.01 15.00
C ALA A 166 47.56 37.12 15.56
N LYS A 167 48.19 37.64 16.62
CA LYS A 167 48.89 36.93 17.70
C LYS A 167 48.60 35.42 17.70
N PRO A 168 49.60 34.53 17.72
CA PRO A 168 49.36 33.09 17.73
C PRO A 168 48.60 32.72 19.01
N ALA A 169 47.28 32.55 18.87
CA ALA A 169 46.48 31.84 19.84
C ALA A 169 46.92 30.38 19.77
N ALA A 170 47.55 29.93 20.86
CA ALA A 170 47.91 28.54 21.09
C ALA A 170 46.71 27.65 20.74
N HIS A 171 46.86 26.85 19.69
CA HIS A 171 45.94 25.76 19.43
C HIS A 171 46.10 24.76 20.59
N PRO A 172 45.03 24.41 21.34
CA PRO A 172 45.07 23.19 22.13
C PRO A 172 45.24 22.02 21.16
N ARG A 173 46.25 21.21 21.43
CA ARG A 173 46.65 20.04 20.64
C ARG A 173 45.45 19.07 20.52
N PRO A 174 45.05 18.62 19.32
CA PRO A 174 43.90 17.72 19.14
C PRO A 174 44.31 16.26 19.42
N SER A 175 44.68 15.95 20.66
CA SER A 175 45.01 14.57 21.07
C SER A 175 44.18 14.03 22.24
N GLU A 176 43.10 14.71 22.64
CA GLU A 176 42.27 14.26 23.78
C GLU A 176 40.79 13.98 23.44
N TRP A 177 40.36 14.10 22.18
CA TRP A 177 38.95 13.87 21.80
C TRP A 177 38.62 12.47 21.25
N THR A 178 39.61 11.58 21.13
CA THR A 178 39.36 10.19 20.69
C THR A 178 39.06 9.23 21.84
N ALA A 179 38.98 9.68 23.10
CA ALA A 179 38.80 8.80 24.27
C ALA A 179 37.44 8.94 24.98
N GLU A 180 36.48 9.71 24.43
CA GLU A 180 35.18 9.93 25.09
C GLU A 180 34.01 9.18 24.45
N TRP A 181 34.11 8.76 23.18
CA TRP A 181 33.05 7.95 22.55
C TRP A 181 33.11 6.46 22.96
N GLU A 182 34.29 5.91 23.32
CA GLU A 182 34.40 4.53 23.84
C GLU A 182 33.88 4.35 25.27
N ARG A 183 33.61 5.43 26.03
CA ARG A 183 33.11 5.30 27.41
C ARG A 183 31.59 5.10 27.49
N THR A 184 30.88 5.10 26.37
CA THR A 184 29.42 4.92 26.34
C THR A 184 28.93 3.54 25.92
N GLU A 185 29.81 2.61 25.49
CA GLU A 185 29.39 1.24 25.12
C GLU A 185 29.42 0.23 26.29
N HIS A 186 29.92 0.61 27.47
CA HIS A 186 30.08 -0.33 28.59
C HIS A 186 29.01 -0.27 29.69
N LEU A 187 27.92 0.47 29.50
CA LEU A 187 26.83 0.50 30.49
C LEU A 187 25.54 -0.16 29.97
N LYS A 188 25.42 -1.43 30.36
CA LYS A 188 24.16 -2.13 30.71
C LYS A 188 23.35 -2.75 29.58
N THR A 189 23.89 -3.89 29.16
CA THR A 189 23.16 -5.16 29.31
C THR A 189 22.73 -5.35 30.78
N ASP A 190 21.53 -4.91 31.15
CA ASP A 190 20.84 -5.39 32.35
C ASP A 190 19.49 -5.97 31.92
N PHE A 191 19.54 -7.27 31.62
CA PHE A 191 18.39 -8.14 31.43
C PHE A 191 17.95 -8.59 32.84
N PRO A 192 16.76 -8.23 33.35
CA PRO A 192 16.26 -8.92 34.53
C PRO A 192 15.72 -10.29 34.11
N LYS A 193 16.52 -11.32 34.40
CA LYS A 193 16.03 -12.69 34.61
C LYS A 193 15.36 -12.77 35.99
N GLY A 194 14.18 -13.39 36.05
CA GLY A 194 13.51 -13.82 37.28
C GLY A 194 11.99 -13.80 37.05
N SER A 195 11.32 -14.93 36.81
CA SER A 195 10.96 -15.98 37.80
C SER A 195 10.18 -15.35 38.96
N THR A 196 8.91 -15.68 39.20
CA THR A 196 8.35 -17.01 39.46
C THR A 196 6.82 -16.91 39.41
#